data_AF-D0WCS7-F1
#
_entry.id   AF-D0WCS7-F1
#
_cell.length_a   1.000
_cell.length_b   1.000
_cell.length_c   1.000
_cell.angle_alpha   90.00
_cell.angle_beta   90.00
_cell.angle_gamma   90.00
#
_symmetry.space_group_name_H-M   'P 1'
#
loop_
_entity.id
_entity.type
_entity.pdbx_description
1 polymer ?
#
loop_
_entity_poly.entity_id
_entity_poly.type
_entity_poly.pdbx_seq_one_letter_code
_entity_poly.pdbx_strand_id
1 'polypeptide(L)'
;MKSRDYIQSRDAVGSGFMKELGEAVGMLDLDPAQQAQLNDTLTQLYLNSLPDTSWAKHGIHRKGVPGFSDDARRAYAQNMGSGANYLAKLRYADRMAEQLDVMQDFVDGRKYEEGFNQRQLQRVADEMRKRHEAVMNPNPSKLAQALTGFGFLWMMGMSPASAIVNLSQTAMVAYPVMAAKWGYADAARELLRASKQIGLRVGEKFNTIEDSLNEDEKAAFQKAVDYGVIDLSQAHDLAGVANGDPGLAGSAWQKVMDKASWLFHHAEKFNRQVTFVAAYRLAKQAGADSDTAFEQAKKATYDGHFDYAAQNRPRFMMGNVAKVVFLFKQYSQNILYALGRNAYLAFKGDKEARKTLAGLLVSHAMASGILGLPFVSTLLAVASMLGSDDDDPWIPSATCCTASPCPASKPI
;
A
#
# COMPACT_ATOMS: atom_id res chain seq x y z
N MET A 1 28.94 -7.11 -29.25
CA MET A 1 28.34 -6.19 -28.26
C MET A 1 26.93 -6.67 -27.99
N LYS A 2 26.62 -7.14 -26.77
CA LYS A 2 25.22 -7.44 -26.40
C LYS A 2 24.47 -6.10 -26.34
N SER A 3 23.39 -5.96 -27.10
CA SER A 3 22.51 -4.81 -27.04
C SER A 3 22.11 -4.55 -25.59
N ARG A 4 22.20 -3.30 -25.11
CA ARG A 4 21.64 -2.91 -23.82
C ARG A 4 20.15 -3.30 -23.84
N ASP A 5 19.67 -3.90 -22.75
CA ASP A 5 18.25 -4.28 -22.65
C ASP A 5 17.35 -3.07 -22.93
N TYR A 6 16.31 -3.28 -23.73
CA TYR A 6 15.30 -2.28 -24.05
C TYR A 6 14.53 -1.89 -22.78
N ILE A 7 14.69 -0.65 -22.34
CA ILE A 7 13.99 -0.11 -21.19
C ILE A 7 12.82 0.72 -21.71
N GLN A 8 11.60 0.19 -21.66
CA GLN A 8 10.41 0.84 -22.22
C GLN A 8 10.19 2.29 -21.72
N SER A 9 10.62 2.64 -20.51
CA SER A 9 10.51 4.02 -20.00
C SER A 9 11.57 4.99 -20.56
N ARG A 10 12.72 4.47 -21.03
CA ARG A 10 13.84 5.24 -21.60
C ARG A 10 13.86 5.20 -23.14
N ASP A 11 13.53 4.05 -23.70
CA ASP A 11 13.73 3.69 -25.11
C ASP A 11 12.41 3.66 -25.91
N ALA A 12 11.26 3.91 -25.27
CA ALA A 12 10.04 4.21 -26.01
C ALA A 12 10.14 5.61 -26.62
N VAL A 13 9.26 5.88 -27.59
CA VAL A 13 9.05 7.21 -28.18
C VAL A 13 8.63 8.17 -27.05
N GLY A 14 9.60 8.85 -26.44
CA GLY A 14 9.37 9.76 -25.31
C GLY A 14 9.11 11.20 -25.77
N SER A 15 8.82 12.08 -24.82
CA SER A 15 8.75 13.53 -25.07
C SER A 15 10.05 14.10 -25.64
N GLY A 16 11.20 13.55 -25.23
CA GLY A 16 12.52 13.87 -25.78
C GLY A 16 12.64 13.54 -27.27
N PHE A 17 12.21 12.34 -27.69
CA PHE A 17 12.18 11.96 -29.10
C PHE A 17 11.27 12.88 -29.91
N MET A 18 10.07 13.22 -29.41
CA MET A 18 9.17 14.13 -30.14
C MET A 18 9.72 15.55 -30.25
N LYS A 19 10.50 16.00 -29.25
CA LYS A 19 11.21 17.27 -29.30
C LYS A 19 12.31 17.24 -30.36
N GLU A 20 13.16 16.22 -30.35
CA GLU A 20 14.22 16.02 -31.36
C GLU A 20 13.65 15.87 -32.77
N LEU A 21 12.53 15.15 -32.91
CA LEU A 21 11.82 15.00 -34.18
C LEU A 21 11.26 16.34 -34.66
N GLY A 22 10.66 17.13 -33.76
CA GLY A 22 10.17 18.48 -34.08
C GLY A 22 11.31 19.43 -34.49
N GLU A 23 12.46 19.34 -33.82
CA GLU A 23 13.66 20.09 -34.19
C GLU A 23 14.19 19.65 -35.57
N ALA A 24 14.26 18.34 -35.86
CA ALA A 24 14.67 17.82 -37.15
C ALA A 24 13.71 18.19 -38.30
N VAL A 25 12.39 18.18 -38.04
CA VAL A 25 11.39 18.68 -38.99
C VAL A 25 11.49 20.19 -39.17
N GLY A 26 11.88 20.92 -38.13
CA GLY A 26 12.19 22.35 -38.18
C GLY A 26 13.38 22.72 -39.06
N MET A 27 14.28 21.76 -39.32
CA MET A 27 15.43 21.93 -40.22
C MET A 27 15.09 21.65 -41.68
N LEU A 28 13.91 21.11 -41.98
CA LEU A 28 13.44 20.94 -43.35
C LEU A 28 12.88 22.27 -43.84
N ASP A 29 13.34 22.73 -45.01
CA ASP A 29 12.86 23.95 -45.67
C ASP A 29 11.47 23.71 -46.30
N LEU A 30 10.47 23.50 -45.44
CA LEU A 30 9.08 23.25 -45.79
C LEU A 30 8.25 24.52 -45.65
N ASP A 31 7.24 24.67 -46.51
CA ASP A 31 6.23 25.71 -46.33
C ASP A 31 5.51 25.53 -44.99
N PRO A 32 5.12 26.61 -44.27
CA PRO A 32 4.51 26.50 -42.94
C PRO A 32 3.28 25.59 -42.87
N ALA A 33 2.48 25.51 -43.95
CA ALA A 33 1.33 24.60 -44.00
C ALA A 33 1.76 23.12 -44.10
N GLN A 34 2.78 22.83 -44.90
CA GLN A 34 3.34 21.49 -45.04
C GLN A 34 4.02 21.03 -43.75
N GLN A 35 4.74 21.94 -43.09
CA GLN A 35 5.38 21.69 -41.81
C GLN A 35 4.34 21.39 -40.72
N ALA A 36 3.25 22.16 -40.66
CA ALA A 36 2.15 21.92 -39.72
C ALA A 36 1.47 20.57 -39.96
N GLN A 37 1.21 20.21 -41.22
CA GLN A 37 0.61 18.92 -41.59
C GLN A 37 1.53 17.75 -41.24
N LEU A 38 2.83 17.88 -41.49
CA LEU A 38 3.82 16.86 -41.14
C LEU A 38 3.90 16.68 -39.62
N ASN A 39 3.98 17.78 -38.87
CA ASN A 39 3.99 17.75 -37.41
C ASN A 39 2.73 17.11 -36.82
N ASP A 40 1.54 17.42 -37.36
CA ASP A 40 0.29 16.78 -36.95
C ASP A 40 0.31 15.29 -37.27
N THR A 41 0.72 14.90 -38.48
CA THR A 41 0.78 13.49 -38.89
C THR A 41 1.70 12.68 -37.99
N LEU A 42 2.90 13.21 -37.69
CA LEU A 42 3.86 12.58 -36.79
C LEU A 42 3.31 12.51 -35.36
N THR A 43 2.64 13.57 -34.90
CA THR A 43 1.99 13.58 -33.58
C THR A 43 0.87 12.55 -33.50
N GLN A 44 0.00 12.46 -34.49
CA GLN A 44 -1.07 11.47 -34.54
C GLN A 44 -0.51 10.05 -34.62
N LEU A 45 0.55 9.80 -35.40
CA LEU A 45 1.21 8.49 -35.45
C LEU A 45 1.80 8.11 -34.09
N TYR A 46 2.47 9.06 -33.44
CA TYR A 46 2.98 8.88 -32.09
C TYR A 46 1.86 8.55 -31.09
N LEU A 47 0.79 9.34 -31.04
CA LEU A 47 -0.33 9.10 -30.14
C LEU A 47 -0.99 7.74 -30.39
N ASN A 48 -1.11 7.31 -31.65
CA ASN A 48 -1.63 5.99 -32.01
C ASN A 48 -0.72 4.84 -31.57
N SER A 49 0.60 5.04 -31.51
CA SER A 49 1.56 4.05 -31.04
C SER A 49 1.53 3.81 -29.52
N LEU A 50 0.95 4.74 -28.76
CA LEU A 50 0.85 4.62 -27.30
C LEU A 50 -0.12 3.48 -26.91
N PRO A 51 -0.05 2.97 -25.67
CA PRO A 51 -1.05 2.04 -25.15
C PRO A 51 -2.45 2.67 -25.08
N ASP A 52 -3.51 1.85 -25.24
CA ASP A 52 -4.90 2.33 -25.22
C ASP A 52 -5.32 3.03 -23.92
N THR A 53 -4.69 2.66 -22.81
CA THR A 53 -4.92 3.27 -21.49
C THR A 53 -4.15 4.58 -21.30
N SER A 54 -3.37 5.03 -22.29
CA SER A 54 -2.60 6.27 -22.18
C SER A 54 -3.52 7.49 -22.24
N TRP A 55 -3.35 8.40 -21.27
CA TRP A 55 -4.09 9.66 -21.27
C TRP A 55 -3.84 10.49 -22.53
N ALA A 56 -2.62 10.46 -23.07
CA ALA A 56 -2.25 11.23 -24.26
C ALA A 56 -3.09 10.88 -25.49
N LYS A 57 -3.69 9.68 -25.56
CA LYS A 57 -4.60 9.30 -26.66
C LYS A 57 -5.87 10.15 -26.75
N HIS A 58 -6.22 10.91 -25.71
CA HIS A 58 -7.32 11.88 -25.80
C HIS A 58 -7.02 13.02 -26.79
N GLY A 59 -5.75 13.23 -27.17
CA GLY A 59 -5.36 14.17 -28.23
C GLY A 59 -5.50 13.62 -29.66
N ILE A 60 -5.91 12.36 -29.84
CA ILE A 60 -6.13 11.78 -31.17
C ILE A 60 -7.37 12.43 -31.80
N HIS A 61 -7.26 12.80 -33.08
CA HIS A 61 -8.38 13.36 -33.81
C HIS A 61 -9.57 12.39 -33.86
N ARG A 62 -10.76 12.91 -33.52
CA ARG A 62 -11.99 12.13 -33.53
C ARG A 62 -12.33 11.75 -34.96
N LYS A 63 -12.64 10.47 -35.20
CA LYS A 63 -13.08 9.94 -36.50
C LYS A 63 -14.56 10.20 -36.82
N GLY A 64 -15.33 10.76 -35.86
CA GLY A 64 -16.76 11.02 -36.03
C GLY A 64 -17.64 9.77 -36.10
N VAL A 65 -17.12 8.59 -35.73
CA VAL A 65 -17.88 7.33 -35.74
C VAL A 65 -18.59 7.09 -34.40
N PRO A 66 -19.83 6.56 -34.41
CA PRO A 66 -20.52 6.13 -33.19
C PRO A 66 -19.70 5.05 -32.44
N GLY A 67 -19.68 5.10 -31.11
CA GLY A 67 -18.93 4.14 -30.28
C GLY A 67 -18.38 4.67 -28.95
N PHE A 68 -18.70 5.93 -28.59
CA PHE A 68 -18.34 6.46 -27.27
C PHE A 68 -19.26 5.88 -26.18
N SER A 69 -18.74 5.76 -24.96
CA SER A 69 -19.52 5.33 -23.80
C SER A 69 -20.41 6.48 -23.30
N ASP A 70 -21.70 6.24 -23.13
CA ASP A 70 -22.64 7.19 -22.51
C ASP A 70 -22.51 7.28 -20.98
N ASP A 71 -21.75 6.37 -20.36
CA ASP A 71 -21.46 6.43 -18.92
C ASP A 71 -20.45 7.53 -18.60
N ALA A 72 -20.97 8.72 -18.29
CA ALA A 72 -20.18 9.89 -17.91
C ALA A 72 -19.32 9.67 -16.66
N ARG A 73 -19.77 8.83 -15.70
CA ARG A 73 -19.00 8.56 -14.47
C ARG A 73 -17.78 7.71 -14.76
N ARG A 74 -17.96 6.64 -15.55
CA ARG A 74 -16.86 5.79 -16.00
C ARG A 74 -15.86 6.56 -16.86
N ALA A 75 -16.35 7.36 -17.80
CA ALA A 75 -15.48 8.20 -18.64
C ALA A 75 -14.67 9.21 -17.81
N TYR A 76 -15.31 9.86 -16.83
CA TYR A 76 -14.64 10.75 -15.89
C TYR A 76 -13.56 10.02 -15.07
N ALA A 77 -13.90 8.87 -14.48
CA ALA A 77 -12.98 8.08 -13.66
C ALA A 77 -11.77 7.61 -14.47
N GLN A 78 -11.99 7.13 -15.69
CA GLN A 78 -10.91 6.72 -16.60
C GLN A 78 -10.01 7.90 -16.99
N ASN A 79 -10.59 9.05 -17.35
CA ASN A 79 -9.83 10.23 -17.73
C ASN A 79 -8.99 10.76 -16.55
N MET A 80 -9.61 10.94 -15.37
CA MET A 80 -8.92 11.41 -14.17
C MET A 80 -7.84 10.43 -13.70
N GLY A 81 -8.14 9.13 -13.66
CA GLY A 81 -7.17 8.11 -13.27
C GLY A 81 -5.98 8.02 -14.23
N SER A 82 -6.23 8.03 -15.54
CA SER A 82 -5.15 7.98 -16.54
C SER A 82 -4.34 9.28 -16.55
N GLY A 83 -5.01 10.43 -16.41
CA GLY A 83 -4.38 11.76 -16.39
C GLY A 83 -3.50 11.97 -15.16
N ALA A 84 -3.98 11.58 -13.97
CA ALA A 84 -3.19 11.66 -12.74
C ALA A 84 -1.93 10.78 -12.82
N ASN A 85 -2.05 9.54 -13.32
CA ASN A 85 -0.90 8.65 -13.53
C ASN A 85 0.08 9.22 -14.55
N TYR A 86 -0.41 9.79 -15.65
CA TYR A 86 0.42 10.42 -16.67
C TYR A 86 1.17 11.64 -16.12
N LEU A 87 0.49 12.53 -15.40
CA LEU A 87 1.09 13.69 -14.74
C LEU A 87 2.15 13.28 -13.70
N ALA A 88 1.87 12.25 -12.90
CA ALA A 88 2.82 11.72 -11.94
C ALA A 88 4.08 11.16 -12.63
N LYS A 89 3.91 10.42 -13.73
CA LYS A 89 5.04 9.93 -14.56
C LYS A 89 5.85 11.10 -15.12
N LEU A 90 5.21 12.11 -15.70
CA LEU A 90 5.92 13.30 -16.21
C LEU A 90 6.72 14.03 -15.13
N ARG A 91 6.19 14.12 -13.91
CA ARG A 91 6.85 14.86 -12.82
C ARG A 91 7.98 14.09 -12.14
N TYR A 92 7.86 12.77 -12.05
CA TYR A 92 8.69 11.95 -11.16
C TYR A 92 9.43 10.81 -11.84
N ALA A 93 9.12 10.41 -13.08
CA ALA A 93 9.79 9.30 -13.73
C ALA A 93 11.30 9.55 -13.87
N ASP A 94 11.68 10.70 -14.41
CA ASP A 94 13.10 11.06 -14.61
C ASP A 94 13.83 11.18 -13.28
N ARG A 95 13.21 11.83 -12.28
CA ARG A 95 13.78 11.94 -10.94
C ARG A 95 14.01 10.57 -10.30
N MET A 96 13.07 9.64 -10.46
CA MET A 96 13.24 8.28 -9.94
C MET A 96 14.36 7.53 -10.68
N ALA A 97 14.47 7.67 -11.99
CA ALA A 97 15.55 7.07 -12.77
C ALA A 97 16.92 7.64 -12.35
N GLU A 98 17.03 8.95 -12.23
CA GLU A 98 18.24 9.63 -11.75
C GLU A 98 18.67 9.13 -10.37
N GLN A 99 17.74 8.97 -9.42
CA GLN A 99 18.09 8.44 -8.10
C GLN A 99 18.57 6.98 -8.13
N LEU A 100 18.12 6.18 -9.11
CA LEU A 100 18.67 4.82 -9.31
C LEU A 100 20.09 4.87 -9.84
N ASP A 101 20.39 5.82 -10.74
CA ASP A 101 21.73 6.04 -11.27
C ASP A 101 22.67 6.53 -10.17
N VAL A 102 22.26 7.53 -9.36
CA VAL A 102 23.02 7.99 -8.18
C VAL A 102 23.31 6.85 -7.21
N MET A 103 22.35 5.97 -6.97
CA MET A 103 22.53 4.82 -6.11
C MET A 103 23.50 3.80 -6.73
N GLN A 104 23.47 3.59 -8.05
CA GLN A 104 24.42 2.70 -8.74
C GLN A 104 25.84 3.28 -8.70
N ASP A 105 26.00 4.57 -8.96
CA ASP A 105 27.28 5.29 -8.87
C ASP A 105 27.86 5.23 -7.45
N PHE A 106 27.01 5.34 -6.42
CA PHE A 106 27.40 5.18 -5.02
C PHE A 106 27.98 3.78 -4.74
N VAL A 107 27.42 2.73 -5.36
CA VAL A 107 27.88 1.34 -5.22
C VAL A 107 29.19 1.13 -5.98
N ASP A 108 29.28 1.63 -7.20
CA ASP A 108 30.45 1.44 -8.07
C ASP A 108 31.66 2.22 -7.57
N GLY A 109 31.47 3.44 -7.05
CA GLY A 109 32.52 4.27 -6.47
C GLY A 109 33.19 3.66 -5.24
N ARG A 110 32.50 2.77 -4.50
CA ARG A 110 33.01 2.12 -3.27
C ARG A 110 33.37 0.66 -3.44
N LYS A 111 33.50 0.19 -4.68
CA LYS A 111 33.77 -1.21 -5.01
C LYS A 111 35.02 -1.78 -4.31
N TYR A 112 36.00 -0.94 -4.02
CA TYR A 112 37.28 -1.32 -3.44
C TYR A 112 37.53 -0.73 -2.04
N GLU A 113 36.53 -0.13 -1.40
CA GLU A 113 36.68 0.43 -0.05
C GLU A 113 36.61 -0.66 1.03
N GLU A 114 37.60 -0.69 1.93
CA GLU A 114 37.60 -1.61 3.07
C GLU A 114 36.44 -1.30 4.03
N GLY A 115 35.76 -2.35 4.50
CA GLY A 115 34.59 -2.25 5.38
C GLY A 115 33.24 -2.13 4.64
N PHE A 116 33.23 -1.95 3.32
CA PHE A 116 32.00 -1.90 2.53
C PHE A 116 31.63 -3.26 1.94
N ASN A 117 30.45 -3.77 2.29
CA ASN A 117 29.92 -4.98 1.67
C ASN A 117 29.24 -4.65 0.34
N GLN A 118 30.03 -4.58 -0.73
CA GLN A 118 29.53 -4.28 -2.08
C GLN A 118 28.36 -5.19 -2.50
N ARG A 119 28.41 -6.49 -2.16
CA ARG A 119 27.34 -7.44 -2.52
C ARG A 119 26.01 -7.08 -1.88
N GLN A 120 26.03 -6.61 -0.63
CA GLN A 120 24.81 -6.16 0.05
C GLN A 120 24.27 -4.89 -0.58
N LEU A 121 25.13 -3.92 -0.88
CA LEU A 121 24.71 -2.66 -1.50
C LEU A 121 24.15 -2.88 -2.91
N GLN A 122 24.82 -3.70 -3.73
CA GLN A 122 24.34 -4.04 -5.07
C GLN A 122 22.98 -4.75 -5.02
N ARG A 123 22.74 -5.62 -4.03
CA ARG A 123 21.42 -6.26 -3.86
C ARG A 123 20.32 -5.25 -3.57
N VAL A 124 20.60 -4.21 -2.78
CA VAL A 124 19.65 -3.12 -2.52
C VAL A 124 19.38 -2.34 -3.81
N ALA A 125 20.44 -1.97 -4.55
CA ALA A 125 20.30 -1.26 -5.81
C ALA A 125 19.51 -2.05 -6.86
N ASP A 126 19.81 -3.35 -7.00
CA ASP A 126 19.11 -4.26 -7.89
C ASP A 126 17.62 -4.41 -7.54
N GLU A 127 17.30 -4.51 -6.25
CA GLU A 127 15.91 -4.63 -5.80
C GLU A 127 15.12 -3.35 -6.05
N MET A 128 15.73 -2.18 -5.79
CA MET A 128 15.11 -0.88 -6.07
C MET A 128 14.86 -0.67 -7.56
N ARG A 129 15.80 -1.06 -8.43
CA ARG A 129 15.62 -1.04 -9.89
C ARG A 129 14.47 -1.96 -10.35
N LYS A 130 14.41 -3.20 -9.84
CA LYS A 130 13.31 -4.14 -10.14
C LYS A 130 11.95 -3.61 -9.68
N ARG A 131 11.90 -2.96 -8.53
CA ARG A 131 10.68 -2.33 -8.02
C ARG A 131 10.24 -1.15 -8.89
N HIS A 132 11.19 -0.30 -9.30
CA HIS A 132 10.91 0.81 -10.21
C HIS A 132 10.31 0.31 -11.53
N GLU A 133 10.89 -0.73 -12.12
CA GLU A 133 10.38 -1.35 -13.35
C GLU A 133 8.94 -1.88 -13.16
N ALA A 134 8.69 -2.60 -12.06
CA ALA A 134 7.37 -3.15 -11.76
C ALA A 134 6.29 -2.06 -11.55
N VAL A 135 6.67 -0.91 -10.99
CA VAL A 135 5.77 0.24 -10.77
C VAL A 135 5.55 1.02 -12.07
N MET A 136 6.58 1.18 -12.90
CA MET A 136 6.46 1.92 -14.16
C MET A 136 5.64 1.17 -15.21
N ASN A 137 5.79 -0.15 -15.26
CA ASN A 137 5.18 -1.03 -16.25
C ASN A 137 4.32 -2.13 -15.58
N PRO A 138 3.20 -1.76 -14.93
CA PRO A 138 2.30 -2.76 -14.36
C PRO A 138 1.60 -3.55 -15.48
N ASN A 139 1.75 -4.88 -15.47
CA ASN A 139 1.07 -5.78 -16.42
C ASN A 139 0.11 -6.76 -15.70
N PRO A 140 -1.02 -6.27 -15.16
CA PRO A 140 -1.96 -7.11 -14.42
C PRO A 140 -2.78 -7.98 -15.38
N SER A 141 -2.70 -9.30 -15.24
CA SER A 141 -3.54 -10.24 -16.01
C SER A 141 -5.02 -10.09 -15.64
N LYS A 142 -5.90 -10.07 -16.65
CA LYS A 142 -7.36 -10.01 -16.46
C LYS A 142 -7.88 -11.17 -15.62
N LEU A 143 -7.33 -12.38 -15.82
CA LEU A 143 -7.70 -13.57 -15.04
C LEU A 143 -7.30 -13.43 -13.57
N ALA A 144 -6.08 -12.94 -13.31
CA ALA A 144 -5.62 -12.72 -11.96
C ALA A 144 -6.49 -11.68 -11.24
N GLN A 145 -6.85 -10.60 -11.92
CA GLN A 145 -7.77 -9.58 -11.39
C GLN A 145 -9.14 -10.20 -11.04
N ALA A 146 -9.73 -10.98 -11.95
CA ALA A 146 -11.00 -11.67 -11.72
C ALA A 146 -10.93 -12.63 -10.51
N LEU A 147 -9.88 -13.46 -10.41
CA LEU A 147 -9.69 -14.38 -9.30
C LEU A 147 -9.46 -13.67 -7.97
N THR A 148 -8.70 -12.57 -7.96
CA THR A 148 -8.54 -11.77 -6.74
C THR A 148 -9.86 -11.12 -6.32
N GLY A 149 -10.64 -10.58 -7.27
CA GLY A 149 -11.95 -10.02 -7.00
C GLY A 149 -12.93 -11.07 -6.44
N PHE A 150 -12.90 -12.28 -6.99
CA PHE A 150 -13.65 -13.41 -6.45
C PHE A 150 -13.22 -13.78 -5.03
N GLY A 151 -11.92 -13.91 -4.77
CA GLY A 151 -11.40 -14.21 -3.43
C GLY A 151 -11.78 -13.13 -2.41
N PHE A 152 -11.74 -11.86 -2.80
CA PHE A 152 -12.27 -10.74 -2.00
C PHE A 152 -13.75 -10.90 -1.66
N LEU A 153 -14.61 -11.27 -2.63
CA LEU A 153 -16.02 -11.54 -2.32
C LEU A 153 -16.16 -12.71 -1.36
N TRP A 154 -15.53 -13.85 -1.67
CA TRP A 154 -15.67 -15.07 -0.88
C TRP A 154 -15.32 -14.82 0.59
N MET A 155 -14.27 -14.04 0.85
CA MET A 155 -13.79 -13.78 2.20
C MET A 155 -14.46 -12.58 2.89
N MET A 156 -14.87 -11.54 2.13
CA MET A 156 -15.38 -10.27 2.71
C MET A 156 -16.88 -10.05 2.49
N GLY A 157 -17.46 -10.63 1.45
CA GLY A 157 -18.88 -10.51 1.10
C GLY A 157 -19.84 -11.17 2.09
N MET A 158 -19.34 -12.00 3.01
CA MET A 158 -20.16 -12.73 3.98
C MET A 158 -20.03 -12.26 5.45
N SER A 159 -19.22 -11.26 5.80
CA SER A 159 -19.12 -10.87 7.21
C SER A 159 -18.62 -9.45 7.51
N PRO A 160 -19.36 -8.66 8.32
CA PRO A 160 -18.89 -7.46 9.00
C PRO A 160 -17.66 -7.66 9.90
N ALA A 161 -17.30 -8.92 10.23
CA ALA A 161 -16.16 -9.24 11.09
C ALA A 161 -14.83 -8.71 10.54
N SER A 162 -14.71 -8.59 9.22
CA SER A 162 -13.47 -8.14 8.57
C SER A 162 -13.17 -6.66 8.79
N ALA A 163 -14.18 -5.79 8.87
CA ALA A 163 -14.03 -4.40 9.30
C ALA A 163 -13.66 -4.32 10.80
N ILE A 164 -14.20 -5.22 11.63
CA ILE A 164 -13.85 -5.33 13.05
C ILE A 164 -12.38 -5.74 13.23
N VAL A 165 -11.87 -6.67 12.42
CA VAL A 165 -10.44 -7.04 12.41
C VAL A 165 -9.55 -5.85 12.01
N ASN A 166 -10.00 -5.00 11.08
CA ASN A 166 -9.24 -3.80 10.74
C ASN A 166 -9.24 -2.81 11.92
N LEU A 167 -10.40 -2.57 12.56
CA LEU A 167 -10.48 -1.71 13.75
C LEU A 167 -9.61 -2.22 14.91
N SER A 168 -9.50 -3.54 15.09
CA SER A 168 -8.63 -4.12 16.11
C SER A 168 -7.14 -3.93 15.82
N GLN A 169 -6.75 -3.61 14.58
CA GLN A 169 -5.35 -3.28 14.24
C GLN A 169 -4.83 -2.07 15.01
N THR A 170 -5.67 -1.06 15.25
CA THR A 170 -5.30 0.09 16.09
C THR A 170 -4.92 -0.35 17.51
N ALA A 171 -5.69 -1.27 18.09
CA ALA A 171 -5.43 -1.78 19.43
C ALA A 171 -4.24 -2.76 19.49
N MET A 172 -4.10 -3.62 18.47
CA MET A 172 -3.09 -4.68 18.46
C MET A 172 -1.71 -4.23 17.97
N VAL A 173 -1.64 -3.20 17.11
CA VAL A 173 -0.40 -2.78 16.44
C VAL A 173 -0.09 -1.32 16.71
N ALA A 174 -1.00 -0.39 16.40
CA ALA A 174 -0.73 1.04 16.57
C ALA A 174 -0.50 1.41 18.04
N TYR A 175 -1.34 0.91 18.95
CA TYR A 175 -1.20 1.15 20.39
C TYR A 175 0.17 0.72 20.95
N PRO A 176 0.66 -0.53 20.79
CA PRO A 176 1.98 -0.89 21.30
C PRO A 176 3.13 -0.14 20.64
N VAL A 177 3.03 0.18 19.34
CA VAL A 177 4.02 1.03 18.65
C VAL A 177 4.09 2.42 19.27
N MET A 178 2.94 3.06 19.50
CA MET A 178 2.88 4.38 20.13
C MET A 178 3.31 4.33 21.59
N ALA A 179 2.87 3.32 22.33
CA ALA A 179 3.20 3.13 23.74
C ALA A 179 4.69 2.89 23.99
N ALA A 180 5.38 2.23 23.05
CA ALA A 180 6.82 2.02 23.14
C ALA A 180 7.60 3.34 23.20
N LYS A 181 7.11 4.35 22.48
CA LYS A 181 7.73 5.67 22.35
C LYS A 181 7.25 6.68 23.39
N TRP A 182 5.93 6.83 23.55
CA TRP A 182 5.33 7.88 24.38
C TRP A 182 4.73 7.36 25.70
N GLY A 183 4.79 6.05 25.95
CA GLY A 183 4.26 5.43 27.17
C GLY A 183 2.82 4.93 27.01
N TYR A 184 2.50 3.83 27.71
CA TYR A 184 1.21 3.12 27.58
C TYR A 184 0.01 3.98 27.99
N ALA A 185 0.09 4.69 29.11
CA ALA A 185 -1.03 5.47 29.63
C ALA A 185 -1.38 6.65 28.70
N ASP A 186 -0.36 7.38 28.23
CA ASP A 186 -0.56 8.55 27.38
C ASP A 186 -1.02 8.14 25.97
N ALA A 187 -0.42 7.07 25.41
CA ALA A 187 -0.87 6.49 24.14
C ALA A 187 -2.34 6.05 24.19
N ALA A 188 -2.75 5.32 25.24
CA ALA A 188 -4.15 4.91 25.42
C ALA A 188 -5.08 6.11 25.57
N ARG A 189 -4.69 7.11 26.37
CA ARG A 189 -5.50 8.31 26.61
C ARG A 189 -5.74 9.10 25.32
N GLU A 190 -4.70 9.37 24.55
CA GLU A 190 -4.81 10.16 23.32
C GLU A 190 -5.50 9.38 22.20
N LEU A 191 -5.27 8.07 22.06
CA LEU A 191 -6.03 7.24 21.12
C LEU A 191 -7.53 7.27 21.45
N LEU A 192 -7.91 7.10 22.71
CA LEU A 192 -9.31 7.16 23.14
C LEU A 192 -9.91 8.55 22.94
N ARG A 193 -9.15 9.61 23.23
CA ARG A 193 -9.56 10.99 23.02
C ARG A 193 -9.82 11.27 21.53
N ALA A 194 -8.88 10.93 20.66
CA ALA A 194 -9.03 11.09 19.22
C ALA A 194 -10.18 10.23 18.67
N SER A 195 -10.35 9.00 19.18
CA SER A 195 -11.48 8.13 18.80
C SER A 195 -12.83 8.76 19.12
N LYS A 196 -12.98 9.35 20.32
CA LYS A 196 -14.22 10.04 20.74
C LYS A 196 -14.51 11.31 19.94
N GLN A 197 -13.45 11.96 19.43
CA GLN A 197 -13.57 13.16 18.62
C GLN A 197 -14.10 12.88 17.21
N ILE A 198 -13.88 11.67 16.70
CA ILE A 198 -14.58 11.18 15.50
C ILE A 198 -16.00 10.79 15.92
N GLY A 199 -16.89 11.78 15.93
CA GLY A 199 -18.29 11.56 16.26
C GLY A 199 -18.99 10.67 15.21
N LEU A 200 -20.02 9.94 15.65
CA LEU A 200 -20.99 9.26 14.76
C LEU A 200 -21.93 10.29 14.12
N ARG A 201 -21.38 11.21 13.34
CA ARG A 201 -22.16 12.23 12.61
C ARG A 201 -22.74 11.61 11.34
N VAL A 202 -23.95 12.03 10.96
CA VAL A 202 -24.64 11.55 9.74
C VAL A 202 -24.31 12.50 8.58
N GLY A 203 -24.18 11.96 7.36
CA GLY A 203 -23.95 12.74 6.13
C GLY A 203 -22.47 12.92 5.78
N GLU A 204 -22.13 14.01 5.10
CA GLU A 204 -20.77 14.29 4.57
C GLU A 204 -19.68 14.40 5.64
N LYS A 205 -20.08 14.57 6.90
CA LYS A 205 -19.19 14.63 8.07
C LYS A 205 -19.08 13.29 8.82
N PHE A 206 -19.54 12.20 8.21
CA PHE A 206 -19.31 10.87 8.77
C PHE A 206 -17.82 10.56 8.75
N ASN A 207 -17.30 10.09 9.88
CA ASN A 207 -15.91 9.62 10.00
C ASN A 207 -14.83 10.70 9.70
N THR A 208 -15.06 11.93 10.19
CA THR A 208 -14.12 13.05 10.07
C THR A 208 -13.73 13.58 11.44
N ILE A 209 -12.43 13.85 11.64
CA ILE A 209 -11.90 14.41 12.89
C ILE A 209 -11.65 15.92 12.80
N GLU A 210 -11.60 16.49 11.59
CA GLU A 210 -11.11 17.83 11.28
C GLU A 210 -11.82 18.94 12.06
N ASP A 211 -13.12 18.81 12.30
CA ASP A 211 -13.94 19.79 13.02
C ASP A 211 -13.59 19.89 14.52
N SER A 212 -12.89 18.89 15.06
CA SER A 212 -12.49 18.82 16.48
C SER A 212 -11.05 19.26 16.73
N LEU A 213 -10.30 19.54 15.65
CA LEU A 213 -8.89 19.88 15.69
C LEU A 213 -8.70 21.37 15.91
N ASN A 214 -7.65 21.74 16.64
CA ASN A 214 -7.17 23.13 16.67
C ASN A 214 -6.43 23.49 15.36
N GLU A 215 -6.01 24.74 15.20
CA GLU A 215 -5.39 25.22 13.96
C GLU A 215 -4.09 24.47 13.59
N ASP A 216 -3.21 24.23 14.56
CA ASP A 216 -1.94 23.50 14.34
C ASP A 216 -2.19 22.03 13.98
N GLU A 217 -3.10 21.36 14.71
CA GLU A 217 -3.52 19.99 14.42
C GLU A 217 -4.17 19.87 13.04
N LYS A 218 -5.00 20.84 12.66
CA LYS A 218 -5.67 20.85 11.36
C LYS A 218 -4.69 21.07 10.21
N ALA A 219 -3.69 21.93 10.39
CA ALA A 219 -2.62 22.10 9.40
C ALA A 219 -1.80 20.81 9.22
N ALA A 220 -1.41 20.17 10.31
CA ALA A 220 -0.71 18.88 10.26
C ALA A 220 -1.57 17.77 9.63
N PHE A 221 -2.86 17.74 9.97
CA PHE A 221 -3.81 16.79 9.42
C PHE A 221 -4.02 16.97 7.91
N GLN A 222 -4.20 18.20 7.43
CA GLN A 222 -4.34 18.48 6.00
C GLN A 222 -3.07 18.06 5.24
N LYS A 223 -1.88 18.38 5.79
CA LYS A 223 -0.61 17.90 5.25
C LYS A 223 -0.58 16.37 5.20
N ALA A 224 -1.13 15.67 6.19
CA ALA A 224 -1.17 14.20 6.20
C ALA A 224 -2.12 13.63 5.14
N VAL A 225 -3.25 14.29 4.88
CA VAL A 225 -4.17 13.96 3.79
C VAL A 225 -3.48 14.14 2.44
N ASP A 226 -2.79 15.27 2.23
CA ASP A 226 -2.09 15.58 0.97
C ASP A 226 -0.94 14.60 0.68
N TYR A 227 -0.29 14.09 1.74
CA TYR A 227 0.74 13.04 1.63
C TYR A 227 0.16 11.61 1.50
N GLY A 228 -1.16 11.42 1.55
CA GLY A 228 -1.81 10.11 1.46
C GLY A 228 -1.61 9.23 2.70
N VAL A 229 -1.28 9.82 3.85
CA VAL A 229 -1.09 9.09 5.12
C VAL A 229 -2.42 8.63 5.69
N ILE A 230 -3.46 9.45 5.53
CA ILE A 230 -4.81 9.24 6.08
C ILE A 230 -5.69 8.41 5.13
N ASP A 231 -5.62 8.70 3.83
CA ASP A 231 -6.50 8.09 2.84
C ASP A 231 -5.74 7.72 1.57
N LEU A 232 -5.35 6.45 1.48
CA LEU A 232 -4.75 5.87 0.28
C LEU A 232 -5.82 5.29 -0.67
N SER A 233 -7.03 5.07 -0.15
CA SER A 233 -8.11 4.30 -0.79
C SER A 233 -8.85 5.05 -1.89
N GLN A 234 -8.91 6.39 -1.87
CA GLN A 234 -9.60 7.17 -2.92
C GLN A 234 -9.07 6.86 -4.34
N ALA A 235 -7.76 6.62 -4.48
CA ALA A 235 -7.16 6.24 -5.76
C ALA A 235 -7.53 4.81 -6.19
N HIS A 236 -7.73 3.91 -5.24
CA HIS A 236 -8.15 2.53 -5.49
C HIS A 236 -9.63 2.43 -5.86
N ASP A 237 -10.49 3.22 -5.22
CA ASP A 237 -11.94 3.27 -5.54
C ASP A 237 -12.17 3.87 -6.94
N LEU A 238 -11.44 4.92 -7.30
CA LEU A 238 -11.48 5.51 -8.65
C LEU A 238 -11.02 4.51 -9.72
N ALA A 239 -9.97 3.73 -9.44
CA ALA A 239 -9.51 2.66 -10.32
C ALA A 239 -10.51 1.49 -10.39
N GLY A 240 -11.25 1.19 -9.33
CA GLY A 240 -12.34 0.21 -9.32
C GLY A 240 -13.50 0.62 -10.22
N VAL A 241 -13.93 1.88 -10.13
CA VAL A 241 -15.00 2.46 -10.98
C VAL A 241 -14.56 2.52 -12.45
N ALA A 242 -13.30 2.86 -12.73
CA ALA A 242 -12.77 2.92 -14.09
C ALA A 242 -12.69 1.53 -14.78
N ASN A 243 -12.49 0.46 -14.01
CA ASN A 243 -12.39 -0.92 -14.52
C ASN A 243 -13.71 -1.71 -14.48
N GLY A 244 -14.80 -1.11 -13.97
CA GLY A 244 -16.09 -1.76 -13.82
C GLY A 244 -16.81 -1.99 -15.16
N ASP A 245 -16.50 -3.10 -15.84
CA ASP A 245 -17.33 -3.65 -16.90
C ASP A 245 -18.30 -4.70 -16.28
N PRO A 246 -19.63 -4.50 -16.30
CA PRO A 246 -20.61 -5.38 -15.64
C PRO A 246 -20.75 -6.79 -16.24
N GLY A 247 -19.92 -7.16 -17.22
CA GLY A 247 -20.15 -8.32 -18.10
C GLY A 247 -20.10 -9.71 -17.46
N LEU A 248 -19.58 -9.89 -16.24
CA LEU A 248 -19.44 -11.22 -15.62
C LEU A 248 -20.13 -11.39 -14.26
N ALA A 249 -20.50 -10.30 -13.57
CA ALA A 249 -21.10 -10.38 -12.25
C ALA A 249 -22.12 -9.25 -12.10
N GLY A 250 -23.41 -9.60 -12.17
CA GLY A 250 -24.53 -8.64 -12.32
C GLY A 250 -24.66 -7.59 -11.19
N SER A 251 -25.68 -6.72 -11.28
CA SER A 251 -25.86 -5.54 -10.40
C SER A 251 -25.87 -5.81 -8.89
N ALA A 252 -26.18 -7.02 -8.44
CA ALA A 252 -26.07 -7.42 -7.03
C ALA A 252 -24.60 -7.51 -6.55
N TRP A 253 -23.68 -7.92 -7.44
CA TRP A 253 -22.25 -7.98 -7.19
C TRP A 253 -21.67 -6.61 -6.86
N GLN A 254 -22.01 -5.61 -7.67
CA GLN A 254 -21.56 -4.24 -7.50
C GLN A 254 -22.03 -3.67 -6.17
N LYS A 255 -23.32 -3.83 -5.81
CA LYS A 255 -23.86 -3.32 -4.54
C LYS A 255 -23.18 -3.90 -3.29
N VAL A 256 -22.85 -5.19 -3.31
CA VAL A 256 -22.12 -5.82 -2.18
C VAL A 256 -20.70 -5.29 -2.10
N MET A 257 -20.01 -5.17 -3.25
CA MET A 257 -18.66 -4.61 -3.32
C MET A 257 -18.62 -3.15 -2.89
N ASP A 258 -19.58 -2.34 -3.31
CA ASP A 258 -19.67 -0.93 -2.93
C ASP A 258 -19.83 -0.79 -1.41
N LYS A 259 -20.72 -1.59 -0.80
CA LYS A 259 -20.95 -1.56 0.64
C LYS A 259 -19.76 -2.08 1.44
N ALA A 260 -19.12 -3.16 0.98
CA ALA A 260 -17.92 -3.69 1.62
C ALA A 260 -16.77 -2.68 1.53
N SER A 261 -16.50 -2.15 0.33
CA SER A 261 -15.46 -1.14 0.10
C SER A 261 -15.71 0.11 0.94
N TRP A 262 -16.97 0.57 1.04
CA TRP A 262 -17.35 1.65 1.93
C TRP A 262 -17.00 1.36 3.39
N LEU A 263 -17.34 0.19 3.92
CA LEU A 263 -17.00 -0.18 5.30
C LEU A 263 -15.48 -0.21 5.55
N PHE A 264 -14.71 -0.79 4.62
CA PHE A 264 -13.25 -0.88 4.75
C PHE A 264 -12.58 0.48 4.66
N HIS A 265 -12.95 1.28 3.67
CA HIS A 265 -12.47 2.64 3.50
C HIS A 265 -12.69 3.45 4.78
N HIS A 266 -13.89 3.38 5.36
CA HIS A 266 -14.18 4.13 6.58
C HIS A 266 -13.48 3.56 7.81
N ALA A 267 -13.34 2.24 7.94
CA ALA A 267 -12.55 1.65 9.04
C ALA A 267 -11.07 2.05 8.96
N GLU A 268 -10.47 1.99 7.76
CA GLU A 268 -9.08 2.39 7.54
C GLU A 268 -8.89 3.90 7.78
N LYS A 269 -9.76 4.73 7.22
CA LYS A 269 -9.74 6.18 7.45
C LYS A 269 -9.91 6.50 8.93
N PHE A 270 -10.82 5.85 9.65
CA PHE A 270 -10.99 6.03 11.09
C PHE A 270 -9.68 5.76 11.84
N ASN A 271 -9.12 4.57 11.62
CA ASN A 271 -7.89 4.10 12.27
C ASN A 271 -6.69 5.03 12.03
N ARG A 272 -6.48 5.44 10.78
CA ARG A 272 -5.37 6.34 10.39
C ARG A 272 -5.54 7.74 10.96
N GLN A 273 -6.76 8.31 10.94
CA GLN A 273 -7.04 9.62 11.54
C GLN A 273 -6.79 9.64 13.04
N VAL A 274 -7.35 8.66 13.77
CA VAL A 274 -7.17 8.53 15.22
C VAL A 274 -5.69 8.41 15.57
N THR A 275 -4.99 7.52 14.89
CA THR A 275 -3.57 7.23 15.16
C THR A 275 -2.70 8.44 14.85
N PHE A 276 -2.91 9.09 13.71
CA PHE A 276 -2.14 10.26 13.32
C PHE A 276 -2.32 11.42 14.31
N VAL A 277 -3.56 11.79 14.63
CA VAL A 277 -3.84 12.92 15.53
C VAL A 277 -3.34 12.62 16.94
N ALA A 278 -3.55 11.41 17.45
CA ALA A 278 -3.04 11.02 18.76
C ALA A 278 -1.50 11.05 18.80
N ALA A 279 -0.83 10.51 17.78
CA ALA A 279 0.63 10.52 17.70
C ALA A 279 1.20 11.95 17.55
N TYR A 280 0.53 12.82 16.79
CA TYR A 280 0.91 14.23 16.65
C TYR A 280 0.85 14.95 18.00
N ARG A 281 -0.26 14.80 18.74
CA ARG A 281 -0.41 15.37 20.07
C ARG A 281 0.65 14.87 21.05
N LEU A 282 0.91 13.55 21.07
CA LEU A 282 1.93 12.97 21.94
C LEU A 282 3.33 13.47 21.59
N ALA A 283 3.64 13.63 20.30
CA ALA A 283 4.92 14.20 19.87
C ALA A 283 5.07 15.68 20.31
N LYS A 284 4.01 16.49 20.16
CA LYS A 284 3.99 17.88 20.65
C LYS A 284 4.12 17.96 22.18
N GLN A 285 3.43 17.09 22.91
CA GLN A 285 3.54 16.98 24.38
C GLN A 285 4.95 16.57 24.83
N ALA A 286 5.64 15.74 24.04
CA ALA A 286 7.03 15.36 24.27
C ALA A 286 8.05 16.47 23.88
N GLY A 287 7.58 17.64 23.43
CA GLY A 287 8.42 18.79 23.11
C GLY A 287 8.91 18.86 21.66
N ALA A 288 8.38 18.05 20.75
CA ALA A 288 8.72 18.16 19.33
C ALA A 288 8.12 19.44 18.69
N ASP A 289 8.86 20.04 17.77
CA ASP A 289 8.30 21.07 16.87
C ASP A 289 7.24 20.47 15.92
N SER A 290 6.48 21.31 15.22
CA SER A 290 5.35 20.84 14.40
C SER A 290 5.80 19.94 13.23
N ASP A 291 6.96 20.16 12.63
CA ASP A 291 7.45 19.32 11.52
C ASP A 291 7.98 17.98 12.04
N THR A 292 8.74 17.99 13.13
CA THR A 292 9.18 16.75 13.78
C THR A 292 7.97 15.96 14.30
N ALA A 293 6.98 16.62 14.89
CA ALA A 293 5.75 15.98 15.35
C ALA A 293 4.97 15.36 14.18
N PHE A 294 4.88 16.06 13.05
CA PHE A 294 4.28 15.54 11.82
C PHE A 294 4.99 14.27 11.33
N GLU A 295 6.32 14.28 11.25
CA GLU A 295 7.10 13.11 10.80
C GLU A 295 6.96 11.93 11.76
N GLN A 296 6.93 12.18 13.07
CA GLN A 296 6.68 11.15 14.06
C GLN A 296 5.26 10.58 13.98
N ALA A 297 4.25 11.43 13.77
CA ALA A 297 2.87 11.01 13.60
C ALA A 297 2.68 10.19 12.33
N LYS A 298 3.25 10.64 11.20
CA LYS A 298 3.27 9.90 9.93
C LYS A 298 3.90 8.52 10.12
N LYS A 299 5.07 8.46 10.78
CA LYS A 299 5.76 7.20 11.09
C LYS A 299 4.88 6.27 11.93
N ALA A 300 4.29 6.77 13.02
CA ALA A 300 3.44 5.97 13.90
C ALA A 300 2.21 5.42 13.16
N THR A 301 1.60 6.21 12.26
CA THR A 301 0.49 5.75 11.42
C THR A 301 0.92 4.63 10.48
N TYR A 302 2.08 4.75 9.80
CA TYR A 302 2.58 3.66 8.94
C TYR A 302 3.04 2.43 9.73
N ASP A 303 3.69 2.60 10.88
CA ASP A 303 4.13 1.47 11.70
C ASP A 303 2.93 0.76 12.38
N GLY A 304 1.83 1.48 12.64
CA GLY A 304 0.59 0.94 13.21
C GLY A 304 -0.37 0.31 12.19
N HIS A 305 -0.54 0.97 11.03
CA HIS A 305 -1.53 0.56 10.02
C HIS A 305 -0.94 -0.10 8.78
N PHE A 306 0.39 -0.05 8.62
CA PHE A 306 1.11 -0.47 7.44
C PHE A 306 0.76 0.31 6.17
N ASP A 307 1.60 0.15 5.15
CA ASP A 307 1.35 0.66 3.80
C ASP A 307 0.96 -0.51 2.88
N TYR A 308 -0.28 -0.47 2.40
CA TYR A 308 -0.84 -1.50 1.52
C TYR A 308 -0.68 -1.18 0.03
N ALA A 309 -0.04 -0.05 -0.31
CA ALA A 309 0.16 0.35 -1.68
C ALA A 309 0.87 -0.75 -2.49
N ALA A 310 0.53 -0.83 -3.79
CA ALA A 310 1.08 -1.86 -4.66
C ALA A 310 2.62 -1.84 -4.70
N GLN A 311 3.24 -0.66 -4.60
CA GLN A 311 4.69 -0.46 -4.54
C GLN A 311 5.36 -0.95 -3.26
N ASN A 312 4.63 -1.02 -2.13
CA ASN A 312 5.18 -1.51 -0.87
C ASN A 312 5.09 -3.04 -0.74
N ARG A 313 4.37 -3.72 -1.64
CA ARG A 313 4.29 -5.18 -1.63
C ARG A 313 5.67 -5.82 -1.88
N PRO A 314 6.00 -6.95 -1.22
CA PRO A 314 7.19 -7.71 -1.56
C PRO A 314 7.17 -8.18 -3.02
N ARG A 315 8.32 -8.16 -3.70
CA ARG A 315 8.43 -8.53 -5.11
C ARG A 315 7.92 -9.94 -5.43
N PHE A 316 8.10 -10.89 -4.51
CA PHE A 316 7.58 -12.26 -4.67
C PHE A 316 6.04 -12.36 -4.61
N MET A 317 5.35 -11.33 -4.14
CA MET A 317 3.88 -11.23 -4.11
C MET A 317 3.30 -10.37 -5.25
N MET A 318 4.14 -9.76 -6.10
CA MET A 318 3.69 -8.82 -7.14
C MET A 318 3.23 -9.50 -8.44
N GLY A 319 3.69 -10.73 -8.71
CA GLY A 319 3.34 -11.46 -9.93
C GLY A 319 1.85 -11.82 -10.03
N ASN A 320 1.35 -12.06 -11.25
CA ASN A 320 -0.07 -12.34 -11.49
C ASN A 320 -0.59 -13.55 -10.70
N VAL A 321 0.14 -14.67 -10.73
CA VAL A 321 -0.20 -15.86 -9.92
C VAL A 321 0.00 -15.59 -8.43
N ALA A 322 1.10 -14.92 -8.07
CA ALA A 322 1.43 -14.62 -6.70
C ALA A 322 0.37 -13.73 -6.01
N LYS A 323 -0.23 -12.77 -6.73
CA LYS A 323 -1.33 -11.94 -6.23
C LYS A 323 -2.55 -12.77 -5.82
N VAL A 324 -2.83 -13.86 -6.53
CA VAL A 324 -3.94 -14.78 -6.21
C VAL A 324 -3.55 -15.68 -5.03
N VAL A 325 -2.37 -16.29 -5.08
CA VAL A 325 -1.90 -17.22 -4.02
C VAL A 325 -1.72 -16.52 -2.67
N PHE A 326 -1.13 -15.31 -2.69
CA PHE A 326 -0.88 -14.52 -1.50
C PHE A 326 -1.98 -13.51 -1.20
N LEU A 327 -3.18 -13.70 -1.78
CA LEU A 327 -4.35 -12.90 -1.45
C LEU A 327 -4.55 -12.93 0.08
N PHE A 328 -4.74 -11.76 0.69
CA PHE A 328 -4.83 -11.54 2.15
C PHE A 328 -3.57 -11.78 2.98
N LYS A 329 -2.46 -12.25 2.40
CA LYS A 329 -1.23 -12.53 3.17
C LYS A 329 -0.37 -11.29 3.46
N GLN A 330 -0.72 -10.13 2.91
CA GLN A 330 0.05 -8.89 3.09
C GLN A 330 0.07 -8.43 4.56
N TYR A 331 -1.04 -8.52 5.29
CA TYR A 331 -1.07 -8.20 6.72
C TYR A 331 -0.09 -9.08 7.52
N SER A 332 -0.18 -10.40 7.35
CA SER A 332 0.71 -11.36 8.03
C SER A 332 2.17 -11.07 7.71
N GLN A 333 2.49 -10.78 6.45
CA GLN A 333 3.85 -10.44 6.05
C GLN A 333 4.36 -9.15 6.71
N ASN A 334 3.52 -8.12 6.83
CA ASN A 334 3.87 -6.87 7.49
C ASN A 334 4.12 -7.08 8.99
N ILE A 335 3.29 -7.90 9.66
CA ILE A 335 3.48 -8.26 11.07
C ILE A 335 4.80 -9.03 11.25
N LEU A 336 5.08 -10.01 10.39
CA LEU A 336 6.34 -10.76 10.45
C LEU A 336 7.56 -9.84 10.27
N TYR A 337 7.47 -8.89 9.34
CA TYR A 337 8.53 -7.88 9.16
C TYR A 337 8.67 -6.98 10.39
N ALA A 338 7.57 -6.48 10.95
CA ALA A 338 7.59 -5.64 12.14
C ALA A 338 8.20 -6.36 13.34
N LEU A 339 7.83 -7.62 13.58
CA LEU A 339 8.42 -8.44 14.64
C LEU A 339 9.90 -8.71 14.39
N GLY A 340 10.26 -9.15 13.19
CA GLY A 340 11.66 -9.45 12.84
C GLY A 340 12.58 -8.22 12.92
N ARG A 341 12.12 -7.07 12.40
CA ARG A 341 12.85 -5.80 12.48
C ARG A 341 13.02 -5.34 13.92
N ASN A 342 11.95 -5.36 14.72
CA ASN A 342 12.02 -4.93 16.12
C ASN A 342 12.85 -5.92 16.96
N ALA A 343 12.82 -7.23 16.68
CA ALA A 343 13.71 -8.19 17.31
C ALA A 343 15.17 -7.90 16.98
N TYR A 344 15.50 -7.69 15.70
CA TYR A 344 16.86 -7.35 15.29
C TYR A 344 17.37 -6.07 15.97
N LEU A 345 16.56 -5.01 16.01
CA LEU A 345 16.91 -3.75 16.67
C LEU A 345 17.02 -3.92 18.20
N ALA A 346 16.13 -4.70 18.82
CA ALA A 346 16.17 -5.00 20.24
C ALA A 346 17.44 -5.78 20.65
N PHE A 347 17.90 -6.70 19.79
CA PHE A 347 19.19 -7.40 19.95
C PHE A 347 20.37 -6.44 19.82
N LYS A 348 20.27 -5.41 18.97
CA LYS A 348 21.25 -4.32 18.88
C LYS A 348 21.19 -3.32 20.04
N GLY A 349 20.30 -3.52 21.01
CA GLY A 349 20.19 -2.68 22.21
C GLY A 349 19.17 -1.55 22.12
N ASP A 350 18.39 -1.47 21.05
CA ASP A 350 17.32 -0.48 20.91
C ASP A 350 16.18 -0.78 21.91
N LYS A 351 15.99 0.14 22.88
CA LYS A 351 14.99 0.02 23.93
C LYS A 351 13.57 0.24 23.41
N GLU A 352 13.38 1.13 22.44
CA GLU A 352 12.07 1.38 21.83
C GLU A 352 11.63 0.14 21.05
N ALA A 353 12.51 -0.41 20.21
CA ALA A 353 12.23 -1.63 19.47
C ALA A 353 11.89 -2.83 20.38
N ARG A 354 12.58 -2.95 21.53
CA ARG A 354 12.28 -3.99 22.52
C ARG A 354 10.89 -3.83 23.13
N LYS A 355 10.49 -2.60 23.46
CA LYS A 355 9.14 -2.30 23.97
C LYS A 355 8.08 -2.55 22.91
N THR A 356 8.32 -2.14 21.67
CA THR A 356 7.42 -2.40 20.53
C THR A 356 7.24 -3.89 20.32
N LEU A 357 8.33 -4.67 20.28
CA LEU A 357 8.29 -6.12 20.14
C LEU A 357 7.48 -6.78 21.27
N ALA A 358 7.78 -6.44 22.52
CA ALA A 358 7.05 -6.97 23.67
C ALA A 358 5.57 -6.61 23.62
N GLY A 359 5.25 -5.35 23.28
CA GLY A 359 3.87 -4.88 23.13
C GLY A 359 3.11 -5.61 22.03
N LEU A 360 3.74 -5.83 20.87
CA LEU A 360 3.16 -6.60 19.77
C LEU A 360 2.92 -8.07 20.16
N LEU A 361 3.89 -8.72 20.81
CA LEU A 361 3.70 -10.10 21.26
C LEU A 361 2.58 -10.21 22.29
N VAL A 362 2.55 -9.33 23.30
CA VAL A 362 1.50 -9.33 24.33
C VAL A 362 0.12 -9.06 23.72
N SER A 363 0.00 -8.07 22.83
CA SER A 363 -1.28 -7.74 22.21
C SER A 363 -1.81 -8.90 21.36
N HIS A 364 -0.96 -9.57 20.61
CA HIS A 364 -1.34 -10.74 19.81
C HIS A 364 -1.67 -11.95 20.69
N ALA A 365 -0.91 -12.18 21.76
CA ALA A 365 -1.20 -13.25 22.73
C ALA A 365 -2.55 -13.02 23.44
N MET A 366 -2.89 -11.78 23.78
CA MET A 366 -4.18 -11.44 24.37
C MET A 366 -5.34 -11.63 23.37
N ALA A 367 -5.14 -11.24 22.11
CA ALA A 367 -6.19 -11.31 21.09
C ALA A 367 -6.45 -12.73 20.56
N SER A 368 -5.40 -13.56 20.49
CA SER A 368 -5.44 -14.85 19.78
C SER A 368 -4.91 -16.04 20.60
N GLY A 369 -4.54 -15.82 21.86
CA GLY A 369 -3.87 -16.81 22.69
C GLY A 369 -2.40 -17.01 22.31
N ILE A 370 -1.70 -17.86 23.07
CA ILE A 370 -0.28 -18.19 22.83
C ILE A 370 -0.09 -18.87 21.47
N LEU A 371 -1.08 -19.63 20.98
CA LEU A 371 -1.02 -20.29 19.67
C LEU A 371 -1.14 -19.32 18.49
N GLY A 372 -1.70 -18.13 18.71
CA GLY A 372 -1.76 -17.08 17.70
C GLY A 372 -0.55 -16.15 17.68
N LEU A 373 0.42 -16.37 18.59
CA LEU A 373 1.72 -15.72 18.49
C LEU A 373 2.44 -16.15 17.21
N PRO A 374 2.98 -15.20 16.44
CA PRO A 374 3.76 -15.53 15.25
C PRO A 374 4.92 -16.45 15.61
N PHE A 375 5.15 -17.44 14.76
CA PHE A 375 6.14 -18.52 14.90
C PHE A 375 5.88 -19.57 15.98
N VAL A 376 4.97 -19.37 16.94
CA VAL A 376 4.72 -20.40 17.97
C VAL A 376 4.15 -21.66 17.35
N SER A 377 3.17 -21.57 16.46
CA SER A 377 2.62 -22.74 15.76
C SER A 377 3.64 -23.43 14.85
N THR A 378 4.54 -22.69 14.20
CA THR A 378 5.61 -23.29 13.38
C THR A 378 6.71 -23.91 14.23
N LEU A 379 7.07 -23.29 15.36
CA LEU A 379 8.04 -23.86 16.30
C LEU A 379 7.48 -25.11 16.97
N LEU A 380 6.19 -25.11 17.32
CA LEU A 380 5.49 -26.29 17.81
C LEU A 380 5.41 -27.37 16.74
N ALA A 381 5.05 -27.04 15.50
CA ALA A 381 5.03 -28.01 14.40
C ALA A 381 6.42 -28.62 14.11
N VAL A 382 7.47 -27.79 14.10
CA VAL A 382 8.86 -28.26 13.93
C VAL A 382 9.31 -29.08 15.14
N ALA A 383 8.97 -28.67 16.37
CA ALA A 383 9.26 -29.44 17.58
C ALA A 383 8.52 -30.78 17.60
N SER A 384 7.28 -30.84 17.11
CA SER A 384 6.52 -32.09 16.96
C SER A 384 7.10 -32.97 15.84
N MET A 385 7.65 -32.40 14.77
CA MET A 385 8.33 -33.16 13.70
C MET A 385 9.73 -33.65 14.12
N LEU A 386 10.39 -32.96 15.06
CA LEU A 386 11.73 -33.30 15.56
C LEU A 386 11.70 -34.13 16.86
N GLY A 387 10.59 -34.09 17.58
CA GLY A 387 10.37 -34.78 18.86
C GLY A 387 9.35 -35.92 18.75
N SER A 388 8.99 -36.35 17.55
CA SER A 388 8.16 -37.55 17.35
C SER A 388 9.02 -38.81 17.52
N ASP A 389 9.36 -39.13 18.77
CA ASP A 389 9.57 -40.50 19.19
C ASP A 389 8.36 -40.87 20.08
N ASP A 390 7.53 -41.77 19.54
CA ASP A 390 6.47 -42.59 20.13
C ASP A 390 5.29 -41.94 20.93
N ASP A 391 4.09 -42.15 20.36
CA ASP A 391 2.77 -42.31 20.98
C ASP A 391 2.28 -41.27 22.01
N ASP A 392 1.94 -40.08 21.51
CA ASP A 392 0.63 -39.42 21.68
C ASP A 392 0.74 -37.98 21.15
N PRO A 393 -0.23 -37.45 20.36
CA PRO A 393 -0.21 -36.04 20.00
C PRO A 393 -0.29 -35.20 21.29
N TRP A 394 0.81 -34.52 21.64
CA TRP A 394 0.86 -33.62 22.78
C TRP A 394 -0.14 -32.47 22.56
N ILE A 395 -1.32 -32.56 23.18
CA ILE A 395 -2.31 -31.49 23.22
C ILE A 395 -1.96 -30.60 24.42
N PRO A 396 -1.55 -29.33 24.21
CA PRO A 396 -1.37 -28.41 25.32
C PRO A 396 -2.71 -28.24 26.05
N SER A 397 -2.69 -28.33 27.39
CA SER A 397 -3.85 -28.18 28.27
C SER A 397 -4.61 -26.84 28.13
N ALA A 398 -4.07 -25.89 27.38
CA ALA A 398 -4.73 -24.63 27.01
C ALA A 398 -5.89 -24.82 26.00
N THR A 399 -6.06 -26.01 25.42
CA THR A 399 -7.12 -26.29 24.42
C THR A 399 -8.51 -26.49 25.05
N CYS A 400 -8.62 -26.52 26.39
CA CYS A 400 -9.86 -26.88 27.08
C CYS A 400 -10.87 -25.72 27.28
N CYS A 401 -10.59 -24.49 26.84
CA CYS A 401 -11.45 -23.34 27.18
C CYS A 401 -12.20 -22.66 26.02
N THR A 402 -12.22 -23.21 24.80
CA THR A 402 -12.84 -22.50 23.66
C THR A 402 -13.92 -23.25 22.87
N ALA A 403 -14.41 -24.41 23.30
CA ALA A 403 -15.64 -24.98 22.73
C ALA A 403 -16.32 -26.04 23.60
N SER A 404 -17.46 -25.67 24.22
CA SER A 404 -18.50 -26.57 24.79
C SER A 404 -18.16 -27.38 26.06
N PRO A 405 -19.14 -27.74 26.90
CA PRO A 405 -18.88 -28.26 28.24
C PRO A 405 -18.41 -29.72 28.22
N CYS A 406 -17.35 -30.02 28.98
CA CYS A 406 -16.87 -31.39 29.20
C CYS A 406 -17.99 -32.31 29.71
N PRO A 407 -18.11 -33.55 29.21
CA PRO A 407 -18.96 -34.55 29.83
C PRO A 407 -18.37 -34.91 31.20
N ALA A 408 -19.18 -34.79 32.24
CA ALA A 408 -18.84 -35.21 33.59
C ALA A 408 -18.48 -36.70 33.59
N SER A 409 -17.26 -37.03 34.02
CA SER A 409 -16.88 -38.39 34.38
C SER A 409 -17.75 -38.85 35.55
N LYS A 410 -18.58 -39.87 35.33
CA LYS A 410 -19.22 -40.61 36.42
C LYS A 410 -18.16 -41.40 37.19
N PRO A 411 -18.28 -41.50 38.53
CA PRO A 411 -17.30 -42.18 39.36
C PRO A 411 -17.51 -43.70 39.31
N ILE A 412 -16.41 -44.46 39.28
CA ILE A 412 -15.99 -45.51 40.22
C ILE A 412 -14.52 -45.81 39.94
#